data_AF-A0A4Q2K6X8-F1
#
_entry.id   AF-A0A4Q2K6X8-F1
#
_cell.length_a   1.000
_cell.length_b   1.000
_cell.length_c   1.000
_cell.angle_alpha   90.00
_cell.angle_beta   90.00
_cell.angle_gamma   90.00
#
_symmetry.space_group_name_H-M   'P 1'
#
loop_
_entity.id
_entity.type
_entity.pdbx_description
1 polymer ?
#
loop_
_entity_poly.entity_id
_entity_poly.type
_entity_poly.pdbx_seq_one_letter_code
_entity_poly.pdbx_strand_id
1 'polypeptide(L)'
;MKKNSKARFNNMALYKAMDNFYDDPQAQILCCKAGVQNCPAEDTRYYGVFLTNCKDNEIKIDIKRFEKILGLPKNVSAVIKERTGHYFVPAKKDYYDYNCNIFFEVIAKIKKDWKEEYKPLIDKAIKDIPDAEYRFEDMCGILEPNEAVTNSMILQAKAQAKVQARRNRLYLSLYAQFFHQMVSQIEAITVSVLTNNGYEGDRFDRNVFYAFKGANQSKIKELNGFMEYDTLYAIWHFIKHNSKSTYDTLLEIAPEILVKDATNNEKLLNYKQGDLAIYYINFTNELIEKLLNRVQTFFVEYCKIVFGENYDEAQWNYSKFFLSKVNDEIEMLQNPLGLPDWI
;
A
#
# COMPACT_ATOMS: atom_id res chain seq x y z
N MET A 1 55.05 -8.96 4.88
CA MET A 1 53.89 -9.88 4.84
C MET A 1 52.99 -9.52 3.67
N LYS A 2 53.11 -10.23 2.54
CA LYS A 2 52.27 -10.00 1.36
C LYS A 2 50.87 -10.55 1.65
N LYS A 3 49.85 -9.67 1.70
CA LYS A 3 48.43 -10.07 1.71
C LYS A 3 48.19 -10.95 0.47
N ASN A 4 47.71 -12.16 0.71
CA ASN A 4 47.35 -13.14 -0.31
C ASN A 4 46.09 -12.64 -1.05
N SER A 5 46.26 -11.65 -1.92
CA SER A 5 45.23 -11.22 -2.86
C SER A 5 45.20 -12.20 -4.03
N LYS A 6 44.04 -12.83 -4.26
CA LYS A 6 43.68 -13.71 -5.39
C LYS A 6 43.95 -15.21 -5.23
N ALA A 7 43.29 -15.84 -4.26
CA ALA A 7 42.70 -17.14 -4.55
C ALA A 7 41.33 -16.88 -5.21
N ARG A 8 41.30 -16.75 -6.54
CA ARG A 8 40.05 -16.85 -7.30
C ARG A 8 39.57 -18.29 -7.14
N PHE A 9 38.68 -18.55 -6.19
CA PHE A 9 37.88 -19.77 -6.23
C PHE A 9 37.02 -19.68 -7.49
N ASN A 10 37.44 -20.38 -8.54
CA ASN A 10 36.73 -20.39 -9.81
C ASN A 10 35.53 -21.32 -9.63
N ASN A 11 34.38 -20.75 -9.24
CA ASN A 11 33.12 -21.48 -9.03
C ASN A 11 32.76 -22.40 -10.20
N MET A 12 33.28 -22.15 -11.39
CA MET A 12 33.11 -23.01 -12.55
C MET A 12 33.54 -24.47 -12.30
N ALA A 13 34.58 -24.72 -11.50
CA ALA A 13 35.00 -26.08 -11.15
C ALA A 13 33.99 -26.74 -10.20
N LEU A 14 33.48 -25.99 -9.22
CA LEU A 14 32.42 -26.44 -8.31
C LEU A 14 31.11 -26.70 -9.07
N TYR A 15 30.70 -25.78 -9.95
CA TYR A 15 29.49 -25.96 -10.77
C TYR A 15 29.57 -27.16 -11.69
N LYS A 16 30.70 -27.39 -12.35
CA LYS A 16 30.91 -28.60 -13.15
C LYS A 16 30.82 -29.87 -12.31
N ALA A 17 31.40 -29.85 -11.11
CA ALA A 17 31.31 -30.99 -10.20
C ALA A 17 29.88 -31.21 -9.68
N MET A 18 29.13 -30.15 -9.41
CA MET A 18 27.73 -30.25 -9.00
C MET A 18 26.83 -30.73 -10.15
N ASP A 19 27.08 -30.28 -11.38
CA ASP A 19 26.34 -30.72 -12.58
C ASP A 19 26.60 -32.20 -12.89
N ASN A 20 27.82 -32.71 -12.65
CA ASN A 20 28.22 -34.10 -12.93
C ASN A 20 28.18 -35.00 -11.69
N PHE A 21 27.53 -34.58 -10.59
CA PHE A 21 27.64 -35.26 -9.30
C PHE A 21 27.18 -36.73 -9.34
N TYR A 22 26.18 -37.06 -10.16
CA TYR A 22 25.69 -38.43 -10.29
C TYR A 22 26.49 -39.28 -11.29
N ASP A 23 27.22 -38.65 -12.20
CA ASP A 23 27.86 -39.32 -13.34
C ASP A 23 29.38 -39.50 -13.16
N ASP A 24 30.02 -38.74 -12.26
CA ASP A 24 31.48 -38.74 -12.08
C ASP A 24 31.89 -38.87 -10.59
N PRO A 25 32.53 -39.98 -10.18
CA PRO A 25 33.06 -40.15 -8.82
C PRO A 25 34.06 -39.06 -8.39
N GLN A 26 34.83 -38.47 -9.32
CA GLN A 26 35.72 -37.35 -8.99
C GLN A 26 34.94 -36.08 -8.68
N ALA A 27 33.79 -35.88 -9.32
CA ALA A 27 32.90 -34.76 -9.05
C ALA A 27 32.30 -34.87 -7.64
N GLN A 28 31.92 -36.07 -7.20
CA GLN A 28 31.45 -36.32 -5.83
C GLN A 28 32.51 -35.96 -4.79
N ILE A 29 33.76 -36.41 -4.98
CA ILE A 29 34.87 -36.08 -4.08
C ILE A 29 35.09 -34.56 -4.00
N LEU A 30 34.96 -33.85 -5.12
CA LEU A 30 35.16 -32.41 -5.19
C LEU A 30 34.03 -31.64 -4.48
N CYS A 31 32.78 -32.10 -4.63
CA CYS A 31 31.61 -31.58 -3.92
C CYS A 31 31.70 -31.82 -2.40
N CYS A 32 32.07 -33.03 -1.97
CA CYS A 32 32.28 -33.34 -0.55
C CYS A 32 33.40 -32.48 0.07
N LYS A 33 34.51 -32.25 -0.66
CA LYS A 33 35.57 -31.33 -0.23
C LYS A 33 35.10 -29.88 -0.10
N ALA A 34 34.11 -29.47 -0.89
CA ALA A 34 33.47 -28.17 -0.78
C ALA A 34 32.38 -28.12 0.32
N GLY A 35 32.17 -29.22 1.05
CA GLY A 35 31.18 -29.31 2.12
C GLY A 35 29.74 -29.51 1.62
N VAL A 36 29.54 -29.96 0.38
CA VAL A 36 28.23 -30.42 -0.11
C VAL A 36 28.07 -31.86 0.39
N GLN A 37 27.18 -32.07 1.37
CA GLN A 37 27.07 -33.36 2.07
C GLN A 37 26.12 -34.36 1.37
N ASN A 38 25.12 -33.87 0.63
CA ASN A 38 24.07 -34.66 -0.01
C ASN A 38 23.94 -34.32 -1.52
N CYS A 39 22.70 -34.37 -2.04
CA CYS A 39 22.34 -33.94 -3.38
C CYS A 39 22.73 -32.46 -3.60
N PRO A 40 23.48 -32.13 -4.67
CA PRO A 40 23.82 -30.74 -4.97
C PRO A 40 22.61 -29.83 -5.09
N ALA A 41 21.47 -30.34 -5.56
CA ALA A 41 20.24 -29.56 -5.70
C ALA A 41 19.63 -29.14 -4.36
N GLU A 42 20.09 -29.67 -3.23
CA GLU A 42 19.68 -29.22 -1.89
C GLU A 42 20.58 -28.08 -1.35
N ASP A 43 21.62 -27.70 -2.09
CA ASP A 43 22.59 -26.69 -1.68
C ASP A 43 22.35 -25.37 -2.41
N THR A 44 22.23 -24.25 -1.68
CA THR A 44 21.96 -22.93 -2.28
C THR A 44 23.03 -22.50 -3.30
N ARG A 45 24.27 -23.00 -3.15
CA ARG A 45 25.39 -22.71 -4.06
C ARG A 45 25.17 -23.32 -5.44
N TYR A 46 24.38 -24.39 -5.55
CA TYR A 46 23.99 -25.00 -6.83
C TYR A 46 23.29 -24.00 -7.74
N TYR A 47 22.36 -23.25 -7.13
CA TYR A 47 21.59 -22.17 -7.75
C TYR A 47 22.37 -20.86 -7.89
N GLY A 48 23.64 -20.84 -7.47
CA GLY A 48 24.49 -19.65 -7.54
C GLY A 48 24.31 -18.68 -6.37
N VAL A 49 23.64 -19.06 -5.29
CA VAL A 49 23.50 -18.22 -4.08
C VAL A 49 24.51 -18.65 -3.01
N PHE A 50 25.43 -17.75 -2.70
CA PHE A 50 26.50 -17.95 -1.72
C PHE A 50 26.23 -17.15 -0.47
N LEU A 51 26.05 -17.84 0.66
CA LEU A 51 25.95 -17.21 1.97
C LEU A 51 27.34 -16.68 2.36
N THR A 52 27.49 -15.37 2.53
CA THR A 52 28.76 -14.77 2.96
C THR A 52 28.88 -14.62 4.46
N ASN A 53 27.75 -14.51 5.16
CA ASN A 53 27.70 -14.51 6.61
C ASN A 53 26.39 -15.16 7.09
N CYS A 54 26.48 -16.29 7.80
CA CYS A 54 25.31 -17.05 8.25
C CYS A 54 24.45 -16.30 9.27
N LYS A 55 24.97 -15.25 9.91
CA LYS A 55 24.23 -14.45 10.91
C LYS A 55 23.39 -13.34 10.30
N ASP A 56 23.86 -12.74 9.21
CA ASP A 56 23.27 -11.52 8.66
C ASP A 56 22.43 -11.76 7.38
N ASN A 57 22.43 -12.99 6.85
CA ASN A 57 21.85 -13.34 5.55
C ASN A 57 22.36 -12.47 4.40
N GLU A 58 23.59 -11.96 4.51
CA GLU A 58 24.26 -11.35 3.38
C GLU A 58 24.62 -12.45 2.38
N ILE A 59 24.22 -12.24 1.13
CA ILE A 59 24.41 -13.19 0.05
C ILE A 59 25.17 -12.56 -1.11
N LYS A 60 25.95 -13.40 -1.80
CA LYS A 60 26.50 -13.12 -3.12
C LYS A 60 25.85 -14.03 -4.13
N ILE A 61 25.48 -13.46 -5.27
CA ILE A 61 24.68 -14.17 -6.28
C ILE A 61 25.47 -14.22 -7.58
N ASP A 62 25.73 -15.43 -8.06
CA ASP A 62 26.12 -15.66 -9.44
C ASP A 62 24.86 -15.63 -10.31
N ILE A 63 24.58 -14.47 -10.88
CA ILE A 63 23.38 -14.20 -11.67
C ILE A 63 23.29 -15.12 -12.88
N LYS A 64 24.42 -15.49 -13.49
CA LYS A 64 24.41 -16.36 -14.67
C LYS A 64 23.95 -17.76 -14.30
N ARG A 65 24.43 -18.27 -13.17
CA ARG A 65 24.01 -19.57 -12.63
C ARG A 65 22.55 -19.53 -12.17
N PHE A 66 22.17 -18.48 -11.45
CA PHE A 66 20.81 -18.28 -10.96
C PHE A 66 19.79 -18.18 -12.12
N GLU A 67 20.06 -17.33 -13.11
CA GLU A 67 19.21 -17.16 -14.30
C GLU A 67 19.11 -18.45 -15.12
N LYS A 68 20.19 -19.24 -15.19
CA LYS A 68 20.19 -20.53 -15.90
C LYS A 68 19.25 -21.56 -15.25
N ILE A 69 19.19 -21.61 -13.92
CA ILE A 69 18.45 -22.66 -13.20
C ILE A 69 17.03 -22.21 -12.86
N LEU A 70 16.86 -21.09 -12.16
CA LEU A 70 15.56 -20.63 -11.65
C LEU A 70 14.89 -19.60 -12.57
N GLY A 71 15.64 -19.01 -13.49
CA GLY A 71 15.17 -17.92 -14.32
C GLY A 71 15.03 -16.59 -13.57
N LEU A 72 15.12 -15.49 -14.32
CA LEU A 72 14.84 -14.16 -13.81
C LEU A 72 13.91 -13.42 -14.78
N PRO A 73 13.02 -12.56 -14.28
CA PRO A 73 12.29 -11.62 -15.13
C PRO A 73 13.26 -10.80 -15.99
N LYS A 74 12.91 -10.56 -17.26
CA LYS A 74 13.80 -9.89 -18.23
C LYS A 74 14.24 -8.50 -17.77
N ASN A 75 13.34 -7.75 -17.14
CA ASN A 75 13.61 -6.42 -16.57
C ASN A 75 14.68 -6.49 -15.45
N VAL A 76 14.58 -7.47 -14.56
CA VAL A 76 15.56 -7.68 -13.49
C VAL A 76 16.92 -8.05 -14.07
N SER A 77 16.93 -8.98 -15.03
CA SER A 77 18.15 -9.43 -15.72
C SER A 77 18.88 -8.28 -16.42
N ALA A 78 18.14 -7.36 -17.06
CA ALA A 78 18.72 -6.19 -17.72
C ALA A 78 19.41 -5.25 -16.72
N VAL A 79 18.75 -4.87 -15.64
CA VAL A 79 19.31 -3.98 -14.60
C VAL A 79 20.56 -4.59 -13.97
N ILE A 80 20.59 -5.91 -13.78
CA ILE A 80 21.74 -6.58 -13.19
C ILE A 80 22.90 -6.70 -14.18
N LYS A 81 22.63 -6.93 -15.47
CA LYS A 81 23.66 -7.03 -16.52
C LYS A 81 24.41 -5.71 -16.77
N GLU A 82 23.79 -4.57 -16.49
CA GLU A 82 24.47 -3.27 -16.49
C GLU A 82 25.51 -3.15 -15.37
N ARG A 83 25.38 -3.91 -14.27
CA ARG A 83 26.33 -3.92 -13.16
C ARG A 83 27.54 -4.78 -13.54
N THR A 84 28.74 -4.21 -13.50
CA THR A 84 29.99 -4.84 -13.97
C THR A 84 30.60 -5.88 -13.00
N GLY A 85 29.93 -6.18 -11.89
CA GLY A 85 30.41 -7.07 -10.84
C GLY A 85 30.37 -8.55 -11.22
N HIS A 86 31.33 -9.35 -10.72
CA HIS A 86 31.32 -10.80 -10.91
C HIS A 86 30.16 -11.48 -10.17
N TYR A 87 29.85 -10.99 -8.97
CA TYR A 87 28.68 -11.38 -8.19
C TYR A 87 27.79 -10.16 -7.99
N PHE A 88 26.49 -10.41 -7.98
CA PHE A 88 25.52 -9.44 -7.53
C PHE A 88 25.36 -9.56 -6.02
N VAL A 89 25.34 -8.42 -5.34
CA VAL A 89 25.04 -8.31 -3.91
C VAL A 89 23.76 -7.46 -3.81
N PRO A 90 22.67 -8.00 -3.25
CA PRO A 90 21.46 -7.23 -3.03
C PRO A 90 21.71 -6.01 -2.15
N ALA A 91 20.98 -4.92 -2.41
CA ALA A 91 21.20 -3.67 -1.69
C ALA A 91 20.65 -3.71 -0.25
N LYS A 92 19.64 -4.54 0.00
CA LYS A 92 18.98 -4.69 1.30
C LYS A 92 18.84 -6.16 1.71
N LYS A 93 18.40 -6.40 2.95
CA LYS A 93 18.17 -7.76 3.46
C LYS A 93 16.73 -8.20 3.23
N ASP A 94 15.79 -7.33 3.55
CA ASP A 94 14.35 -7.60 3.55
C ASP A 94 13.56 -6.65 2.65
N TYR A 95 12.35 -7.06 2.29
CA TYR A 95 11.37 -6.27 1.56
C TYR A 95 11.05 -4.96 2.29
N TYR A 96 10.87 -5.04 3.61
CA TYR A 96 10.54 -3.89 4.47
C TYR A 96 11.73 -3.01 4.84
N ASP A 97 12.95 -3.34 4.40
CA ASP A 97 14.09 -2.42 4.55
C ASP A 97 14.00 -1.24 3.56
N TYR A 98 13.10 -1.35 2.57
CA TYR A 98 12.74 -0.27 1.65
C TYR A 98 11.52 0.48 2.18
N ASN A 99 11.69 1.78 2.38
CA ASN A 99 10.62 2.66 2.86
C ASN A 99 9.45 2.74 1.86
N CYS A 100 9.75 2.71 0.56
CA CYS A 100 8.71 2.74 -0.48
C CYS A 100 7.76 1.52 -0.39
N ASN A 101 8.28 0.34 -0.04
CA ASN A 101 7.51 -0.88 0.13
C ASN A 101 6.59 -0.79 1.35
N ILE A 102 7.09 -0.23 2.47
CA ILE A 102 6.28 0.01 3.68
C ILE A 102 5.07 0.89 3.35
N PHE A 103 5.29 2.05 2.70
CA PHE A 103 4.18 2.93 2.31
C PHE A 103 3.22 2.25 1.35
N PHE A 104 3.75 1.56 0.34
CA PHE A 104 2.95 0.90 -0.68
C PHE A 104 1.99 -0.12 -0.05
N GLU A 105 2.49 -0.96 0.85
CA GLU A 105 1.70 -2.03 1.47
C GLU A 105 0.63 -1.48 2.41
N VAL A 106 0.95 -0.49 3.25
CA VAL A 106 -0.03 0.11 4.15
C VAL A 106 -1.17 0.74 3.36
N ILE A 107 -0.88 1.45 2.28
CA ILE A 107 -1.91 2.06 1.43
C ILE A 107 -2.70 0.98 0.68
N ALA A 108 -2.04 -0.08 0.20
CA ALA A 108 -2.72 -1.22 -0.42
C ALA A 108 -3.67 -1.93 0.56
N LYS A 109 -3.27 -2.07 1.82
CA LYS A 109 -4.11 -2.60 2.89
C LYS A 109 -5.33 -1.71 3.12
N ILE A 110 -5.15 -0.40 3.28
CA ILE A 110 -6.28 0.54 3.45
C ILE A 110 -7.29 0.44 2.30
N LYS A 111 -6.80 0.32 1.05
CA LYS A 111 -7.65 0.10 -0.13
C LYS A 111 -8.43 -1.22 -0.05
N LYS A 112 -7.74 -2.29 0.36
CA LYS A 112 -8.34 -3.61 0.52
C LYS A 112 -9.44 -3.58 1.59
N ASP A 113 -9.11 -3.04 2.76
CA ASP A 113 -10.04 -2.90 3.88
C ASP A 113 -11.27 -2.08 3.46
N TRP A 114 -11.09 -0.98 2.70
CA TRP A 114 -12.19 -0.19 2.15
C TRP A 114 -13.13 -1.04 1.28
N LYS A 115 -12.57 -1.77 0.32
CA LYS A 115 -13.31 -2.52 -0.68
C LYS A 115 -14.00 -3.77 -0.11
N GLU A 116 -13.32 -4.49 0.76
CA GLU A 116 -13.75 -5.80 1.24
C GLU A 116 -14.54 -5.72 2.55
N GLU A 117 -14.28 -4.71 3.40
CA GLU A 117 -14.87 -4.61 4.73
C GLU A 117 -15.76 -3.37 4.89
N TYR A 118 -15.20 -2.17 4.82
CA TYR A 118 -15.92 -0.95 5.18
C TYR A 118 -17.07 -0.65 4.23
N LYS A 119 -16.83 -0.62 2.92
CA LYS A 119 -17.88 -0.28 1.95
C LYS A 119 -19.07 -1.26 2.00
N PRO A 120 -18.86 -2.59 1.97
CA PRO A 120 -19.97 -3.54 2.11
C PRO A 120 -20.76 -3.38 3.42
N LEU A 121 -20.07 -3.11 4.53
CA LEU A 121 -20.72 -2.88 5.83
C LEU A 121 -21.57 -1.59 5.83
N ILE A 122 -21.06 -0.51 5.23
CA ILE A 122 -21.79 0.76 5.09
C ILE A 122 -23.03 0.56 4.23
N ASP A 123 -22.88 -0.06 3.06
CA ASP A 123 -23.98 -0.33 2.13
C ASP A 123 -25.08 -1.16 2.81
N LYS A 124 -24.68 -2.21 3.56
CA LYS A 124 -25.61 -3.03 4.33
C LYS A 124 -26.31 -2.23 5.42
N ALA A 125 -25.58 -1.45 6.22
CA ALA A 125 -26.15 -0.67 7.31
C ALA A 125 -27.18 0.36 6.82
N ILE A 126 -26.97 0.95 5.64
CA ILE A 126 -27.92 1.89 5.03
C ILE A 126 -29.16 1.16 4.52
N LYS A 127 -28.98 0.00 3.89
CA LYS A 127 -30.06 -0.84 3.37
C LYS A 127 -30.96 -1.39 4.48
N ASP A 128 -30.38 -1.74 5.64
CA ASP A 128 -31.09 -2.30 6.79
C ASP A 128 -31.97 -1.26 7.51
N ILE A 129 -31.85 0.04 7.20
CA ILE A 129 -32.79 1.05 7.70
C ILE A 129 -34.15 0.83 7.02
N PRO A 130 -35.21 0.48 7.77
CA PRO A 130 -36.52 0.20 7.18
C PRO A 130 -37.14 1.48 6.61
N ASP A 131 -37.91 1.32 5.53
CA ASP A 131 -38.76 2.41 5.05
C ASP A 131 -39.83 2.74 6.08
N ALA A 132 -40.21 4.01 6.16
CA ALA A 132 -41.29 4.43 7.02
C ALA A 132 -42.63 4.20 6.31
N GLU A 133 -43.49 3.43 6.95
CA GLU A 133 -44.92 3.37 6.63
C GLU A 133 -45.67 4.30 7.59
N TYR A 134 -46.35 5.30 7.02
CA TYR A 134 -47.32 6.08 7.75
C TYR A 134 -48.52 5.18 8.08
N ARG A 135 -48.84 5.04 9.36
CA ARG A 135 -50.01 4.28 9.82
C ARG A 135 -51.25 5.17 9.77
N PHE A 136 -52.32 4.63 9.20
CA PHE A 136 -53.62 5.29 8.99
C PHE A 136 -54.33 5.75 10.28
N GLU A 137 -53.80 5.40 11.45
CA GLU A 137 -54.40 5.64 12.78
C GLU A 137 -54.47 7.14 13.16
N ASP A 138 -53.75 8.02 12.46
CA ASP A 138 -53.66 9.46 12.74
C ASP A 138 -54.67 10.33 11.91
N MET A 139 -55.64 9.73 11.23
CA MET A 139 -56.65 10.50 10.47
C MET A 139 -57.73 11.09 11.39
N CYS A 140 -57.83 12.41 11.42
CA CYS A 140 -59.00 13.09 11.98
C CYS A 140 -60.22 12.82 11.09
N GLY A 141 -61.27 12.19 11.64
CA GLY A 141 -62.55 11.92 10.96
C GLY A 141 -63.39 13.17 10.63
N ILE A 142 -62.75 14.34 10.56
CA ILE A 142 -63.34 15.66 10.30
C ILE A 142 -63.02 16.15 8.87
N LEU A 143 -62.04 15.52 8.19
CA LEU A 143 -61.61 15.91 6.85
C LEU A 143 -62.52 15.35 5.75
N GLU A 144 -62.71 16.11 4.67
CA GLU A 144 -63.34 15.59 3.46
C GLU A 144 -62.47 14.49 2.81
N PRO A 145 -63.03 13.52 2.06
CA PRO A 145 -62.28 12.40 1.50
C PRO A 145 -61.05 12.81 0.67
N ASN A 146 -61.15 13.87 -0.14
CA ASN A 146 -60.03 14.35 -0.95
C ASN A 146 -58.92 15.00 -0.09
N GLU A 147 -59.30 15.70 0.98
CA GLU A 147 -58.35 16.32 1.92
C GLU A 147 -57.64 15.27 2.75
N ALA A 148 -58.36 14.22 3.18
CA ALA A 148 -57.80 13.08 3.88
C ALA A 148 -56.75 12.33 3.03
N VAL A 149 -57.06 12.08 1.75
CA VAL A 149 -56.11 11.50 0.78
C VAL A 149 -54.88 12.39 0.62
N THR A 150 -55.06 13.69 0.38
CA THR A 150 -53.95 14.64 0.22
C THR A 150 -53.06 14.70 1.46
N ASN A 151 -53.67 14.75 2.65
CA ASN A 151 -52.95 14.81 3.91
C ASN A 151 -52.14 13.53 4.17
N SER A 152 -52.72 12.35 3.93
CA SER A 152 -51.99 11.07 4.03
C SER A 152 -50.78 10.99 3.10
N MET A 153 -50.90 11.50 1.86
CA MET A 153 -49.77 11.57 0.92
C MET A 153 -48.66 12.49 1.45
N ILE A 154 -49.00 13.66 1.98
CA ILE A 154 -48.04 14.61 2.56
C ILE A 154 -47.32 13.97 3.77
N LEU A 155 -48.06 13.28 4.63
CA LEU A 155 -47.51 12.65 5.83
C LEU A 155 -46.61 11.47 5.49
N GLN A 156 -47.00 10.64 4.51
CA GLN A 156 -46.15 9.60 3.95
C GLN A 156 -44.86 10.18 3.34
N ALA A 157 -44.96 11.25 2.55
CA ALA A 157 -43.80 11.92 1.97
C ALA A 157 -42.85 12.48 3.06
N LYS A 158 -43.40 13.09 4.12
CA LYS A 158 -42.61 13.55 5.28
C LYS A 158 -41.93 12.39 6.01
N ALA A 159 -42.62 11.27 6.18
CA ALA A 159 -42.07 10.07 6.82
C ALA A 159 -40.90 9.48 6.00
N GLN A 160 -41.08 9.36 4.69
CA GLN A 160 -40.03 8.92 3.76
C GLN A 160 -38.84 9.89 3.74
N ALA A 161 -39.08 11.20 3.71
CA ALA A 161 -38.02 12.21 3.77
C ALA A 161 -37.19 12.11 5.05
N LYS A 162 -37.82 11.84 6.20
CA LYS A 162 -37.10 11.61 7.47
C LYS A 162 -36.22 10.37 7.41
N VAL A 163 -36.70 9.26 6.82
CA VAL A 163 -35.90 8.05 6.64
C VAL A 163 -34.72 8.30 5.70
N GLN A 164 -34.94 8.99 4.58
CA GLN A 164 -33.86 9.33 3.66
C GLN A 164 -32.80 10.24 4.31
N ALA A 165 -33.23 11.22 5.10
CA ALA A 165 -32.31 12.07 5.86
C ALA A 165 -31.47 11.26 6.87
N ARG A 166 -32.06 10.23 7.51
CA ARG A 166 -31.32 9.31 8.40
C ARG A 166 -30.31 8.46 7.63
N ARG A 167 -30.71 7.87 6.49
CA ARG A 167 -29.83 7.11 5.60
C ARG A 167 -28.64 7.96 5.15
N ASN A 168 -28.91 9.17 4.65
CA ASN A 168 -27.86 10.11 4.21
C ASN A 168 -26.94 10.50 5.36
N ARG A 169 -27.46 10.80 6.55
CA ARG A 169 -26.63 11.14 7.71
C ARG A 169 -25.73 9.98 8.12
N LEU A 170 -26.24 8.75 8.12
CA LEU A 170 -25.46 7.56 8.43
C LEU A 170 -24.36 7.36 7.38
N TYR A 171 -24.70 7.44 6.10
CA TYR A 171 -23.76 7.38 4.98
C TYR A 171 -22.59 8.36 5.16
N LEU A 172 -22.89 9.65 5.32
CA LEU A 172 -21.88 10.69 5.45
C LEU A 172 -21.02 10.51 6.71
N SER A 173 -21.63 10.08 7.82
CA SER A 173 -20.89 9.87 9.08
C SER A 173 -19.91 8.71 8.98
N LEU A 174 -20.33 7.58 8.38
CA LEU A 174 -19.47 6.40 8.22
C LEU A 174 -18.34 6.66 7.21
N TYR A 175 -18.62 7.36 6.11
CA TYR A 175 -17.59 7.79 5.16
C TYR A 175 -16.58 8.75 5.82
N ALA A 176 -17.05 9.74 6.57
CA ALA A 176 -16.16 10.66 7.29
C ALA A 176 -15.29 9.94 8.33
N GLN A 177 -15.86 8.96 9.05
CA GLN A 177 -15.11 8.14 10.00
C GLN A 177 -14.02 7.32 9.29
N PHE A 178 -14.35 6.67 8.18
CA PHE A 178 -13.35 5.97 7.37
C PHE A 178 -12.26 6.93 6.88
N PHE A 179 -12.62 8.13 6.42
CA PHE A 179 -11.65 9.16 6.04
C PHE A 179 -10.71 9.52 7.18
N HIS A 180 -11.23 9.75 8.39
CA HIS A 180 -10.38 10.03 9.55
C HIS A 180 -9.40 8.88 9.82
N GLN A 181 -9.87 7.64 9.77
CA GLN A 181 -9.03 6.47 10.02
C GLN A 181 -7.98 6.27 8.92
N MET A 182 -8.37 6.44 7.65
CA MET A 182 -7.47 6.37 6.50
C MET A 182 -6.33 7.38 6.62
N VAL A 183 -6.63 8.66 6.85
CA VAL A 183 -5.60 9.70 6.94
C VAL A 183 -4.73 9.50 8.18
N SER A 184 -5.32 9.09 9.31
CA SER A 184 -4.55 8.80 10.53
C SER A 184 -3.56 7.65 10.34
N GLN A 185 -3.92 6.60 9.60
CA GLN A 185 -3.01 5.50 9.27
C GLN A 185 -1.87 5.96 8.36
N ILE A 186 -2.16 6.80 7.37
CA ILE A 186 -1.16 7.38 6.47
C ILE A 186 -0.19 8.29 7.24
N GLU A 187 -0.70 9.11 8.16
CA GLU A 187 0.14 9.97 9.00
C GLU A 187 1.00 9.13 9.96
N ALA A 188 0.43 8.11 10.60
CA ALA A 188 1.15 7.21 11.49
C ALA A 188 2.31 6.49 10.77
N ILE A 189 2.09 5.97 9.56
CA ILE A 189 3.17 5.34 8.81
C ILE A 189 4.22 6.35 8.33
N THR A 190 3.79 7.57 7.98
CA THR A 190 4.71 8.66 7.62
C THR A 190 5.64 8.96 8.78
N VAL A 191 5.11 9.18 9.98
CA VAL A 191 5.90 9.45 11.20
C VAL A 191 6.81 8.27 11.54
N SER A 192 6.30 7.03 11.45
CA SER A 192 7.09 5.82 11.71
C SER A 192 8.30 5.71 10.78
N VAL A 193 8.10 5.89 9.47
CA VAL A 193 9.17 5.86 8.48
C VAL A 193 10.18 6.96 8.73
N LEU A 194 9.74 8.20 9.00
CA LEU A 194 10.65 9.30 9.30
C LEU A 194 11.48 9.02 10.56
N THR A 195 10.84 8.54 11.63
CA THR A 195 11.48 8.22 12.91
C THR A 195 12.54 7.13 12.75
N ASN A 196 12.20 6.04 12.07
CA ASN A 196 13.13 4.95 11.75
C ASN A 196 14.33 5.40 10.89
N ASN A 197 14.20 6.55 10.22
CA ASN A 197 15.23 7.13 9.37
C ASN A 197 15.93 8.35 10.00
N GLY A 198 15.78 8.58 11.31
CA GLY A 198 16.51 9.59 12.08
C GLY A 198 15.75 10.89 12.35
N TYR A 199 14.43 10.90 12.25
CA TYR A 199 13.63 12.01 12.77
C TYR A 199 13.48 11.90 14.30
N GLU A 200 13.80 12.98 15.02
CA GLU A 200 13.81 13.03 16.49
C GLU A 200 12.81 14.07 17.07
N GLY A 201 11.94 14.64 16.24
CA GLY A 201 11.03 15.69 16.69
C GLY A 201 9.82 15.14 17.47
N ASP A 202 9.49 15.78 18.59
CA ASP A 202 8.34 15.41 19.44
C ASP A 202 6.97 15.71 18.79
N ARG A 203 6.93 16.59 17.78
CA ARG A 203 5.70 16.99 17.08
C ARG A 203 5.88 16.91 15.59
N PHE A 204 5.03 16.11 14.94
CA PHE A 204 4.99 16.02 13.49
C PHE A 204 4.28 17.22 12.86
N ASP A 205 4.90 17.80 11.84
CA ASP A 205 4.35 18.81 10.96
C ASP A 205 4.65 18.41 9.50
N ARG A 206 3.71 18.59 8.57
CA ARG A 206 3.91 18.23 7.15
C ARG A 206 5.09 18.93 6.51
N ASN A 207 5.46 20.13 6.95
CA ASN A 207 6.65 20.82 6.46
C ASN A 207 7.95 20.08 6.83
N VAL A 208 7.97 19.37 7.95
CA VAL A 208 9.09 18.49 8.31
C VAL A 208 9.19 17.36 7.29
N PHE A 209 8.07 16.74 6.94
CA PHE A 209 8.03 15.71 5.90
C PHE A 209 8.58 16.25 4.56
N TYR A 210 8.21 17.47 4.16
CA TYR A 210 8.70 18.05 2.90
C TYR A 210 10.18 18.45 2.89
N ALA A 211 10.75 18.74 4.06
CA ALA A 211 12.14 19.15 4.20
C ALA A 211 13.05 17.99 4.62
N PHE A 212 12.50 16.79 4.84
CA PHE A 212 13.23 15.68 5.44
C PHE A 212 14.45 15.28 4.60
N LYS A 213 15.58 15.01 5.27
CA LYS A 213 16.89 14.73 4.63
C LYS A 213 17.31 15.77 3.57
N GLY A 214 16.92 17.04 3.75
CA GLY A 214 17.29 18.13 2.84
C GLY A 214 16.52 18.12 1.51
N ALA A 215 15.39 17.41 1.44
CA ALA A 215 14.54 17.41 0.27
C ALA A 215 14.01 18.83 -0.02
N ASN A 216 13.86 19.16 -1.31
CA ASN A 216 13.34 20.45 -1.74
C ASN A 216 11.81 20.40 -1.77
N GLN A 217 11.17 21.18 -0.89
CA GLN A 217 9.71 21.24 -0.79
C GLN A 217 9.02 21.54 -2.13
N SER A 218 9.57 22.44 -2.97
CA SER A 218 8.99 22.74 -4.28
C SER A 218 8.97 21.51 -5.18
N LYS A 219 10.07 20.73 -5.18
CA LYS A 219 10.13 19.48 -5.96
C LYS A 219 9.13 18.45 -5.46
N ILE A 220 8.87 18.38 -4.15
CA ILE A 220 7.89 17.44 -3.58
C ILE A 220 6.46 17.84 -3.98
N LYS A 221 6.16 19.14 -4.03
CA LYS A 221 4.86 19.65 -4.47
C LYS A 221 4.58 19.38 -5.96
N GLU A 222 5.64 19.23 -6.77
CA GLU A 222 5.55 18.92 -8.20
C GLU A 222 5.37 17.42 -8.48
N LEU A 223 5.41 16.55 -7.46
CA LEU A 223 5.29 15.11 -7.65
C LEU A 223 3.89 14.69 -8.08
N ASN A 224 3.84 13.61 -8.84
CA ASN A 224 2.58 13.03 -9.27
C ASN A 224 1.82 12.48 -8.06
N GLY A 225 0.55 12.85 -7.94
CA GLY A 225 -0.28 12.50 -6.79
C GLY A 225 -0.13 13.40 -5.58
N PHE A 226 0.75 14.42 -5.61
CA PHE A 226 0.84 15.41 -4.53
C PHE A 226 -0.49 16.15 -4.32
N MET A 227 -1.15 16.54 -5.42
CA MET A 227 -2.45 17.22 -5.34
C MET A 227 -3.49 16.37 -4.60
N GLU A 228 -3.61 15.08 -4.91
CA GLU A 228 -4.51 14.19 -4.19
C GLU A 228 -4.10 13.96 -2.73
N TYR A 229 -2.80 13.90 -2.44
CA TYR A 229 -2.31 13.88 -1.06
C TYR A 229 -2.71 15.15 -0.31
N ASP A 230 -2.58 16.32 -0.93
CA ASP A 230 -2.96 17.59 -0.30
C ASP A 230 -4.48 17.72 -0.12
N THR A 231 -5.26 17.32 -1.14
CA THR A 231 -6.72 17.24 -1.07
C THR A 231 -7.17 16.31 0.06
N LEU A 232 -6.53 15.15 0.23
CA LEU A 232 -6.84 14.21 1.31
C LEU A 232 -6.67 14.85 2.70
N TYR A 233 -5.59 15.61 2.91
CA TYR A 233 -5.38 16.35 4.15
C TYR A 233 -6.35 17.54 4.29
N ALA A 234 -6.65 18.25 3.21
CA ALA A 234 -7.60 19.37 3.23
C ALA A 234 -9.01 18.91 3.61
N ILE A 235 -9.48 17.77 3.06
CA ILE A 235 -10.71 17.10 3.48
C ILE A 235 -10.66 16.77 4.97
N TRP A 236 -9.61 16.10 5.43
CA TRP A 236 -9.49 15.66 6.82
C TRP A 236 -9.49 16.83 7.80
N HIS A 237 -8.76 17.90 7.50
CA HIS A 237 -8.76 19.13 8.28
C HIS A 237 -10.13 19.80 8.29
N PHE A 238 -10.82 19.86 7.15
CA PHE A 238 -12.15 20.45 7.10
C PHE A 238 -13.16 19.69 7.96
N ILE A 239 -13.17 18.35 7.86
CA ILE A 239 -14.04 17.50 8.69
C ILE A 239 -13.70 17.68 10.18
N LYS A 240 -12.41 17.74 10.52
CA LYS A 240 -11.93 17.88 11.91
C LYS A 240 -12.26 19.24 12.51
N HIS A 241 -12.08 20.32 11.77
CA HIS A 241 -12.09 21.68 12.32
C HIS A 241 -13.37 22.47 12.07
N ASN A 242 -14.21 22.10 11.09
CA ASN A 242 -15.49 22.77 10.80
C ASN A 242 -15.33 24.30 10.74
N SER A 243 -14.27 24.76 10.05
CA SER A 243 -13.88 26.16 9.99
C SER A 243 -13.97 26.69 8.56
N LYS A 244 -14.24 27.99 8.42
CA LYS A 244 -14.33 28.62 7.11
C LYS A 244 -12.99 28.58 6.37
N SER A 245 -11.88 28.79 7.06
CA SER A 245 -10.55 28.72 6.46
C SER A 245 -10.25 27.35 5.85
N THR A 246 -10.60 26.26 6.54
CA THR A 246 -10.42 24.91 5.98
C THR A 246 -11.35 24.61 4.81
N TYR A 247 -12.55 25.22 4.77
CA TYR A 247 -13.44 25.14 3.62
C TYR A 247 -12.89 25.91 2.42
N ASP A 248 -12.42 27.15 2.64
CA ASP A 248 -11.87 28.01 1.59
C ASP A 248 -10.61 27.35 0.96
N THR A 249 -9.74 26.73 1.77
CA THR A 249 -8.62 25.92 1.27
C THR A 249 -9.10 24.75 0.42
N LEU A 250 -10.15 24.04 0.84
CA LEU A 250 -10.68 22.93 0.06
C LEU A 250 -11.31 23.39 -1.27
N LEU A 251 -11.98 24.54 -1.25
CA LEU A 251 -12.55 25.18 -2.43
C LEU A 251 -11.48 25.58 -3.45
N GLU A 252 -10.32 26.04 -3.00
CA GLU A 252 -9.19 26.38 -3.87
C GLU A 252 -8.52 25.15 -4.49
N ILE A 253 -8.34 24.08 -3.70
CA ILE A 253 -7.59 22.89 -4.12
C ILE A 253 -8.45 21.92 -4.94
N ALA A 254 -9.68 21.66 -4.50
CA ALA A 254 -10.56 20.64 -5.04
C ALA A 254 -12.04 21.06 -4.95
N PRO A 255 -12.49 22.05 -5.75
CA PRO A 255 -13.89 22.48 -5.73
C PRO A 255 -14.87 21.39 -6.20
N GLU A 256 -14.41 20.42 -7.00
CA GLU A 256 -15.24 19.38 -7.59
C GLU A 256 -15.81 18.37 -6.59
N ILE A 257 -15.19 18.25 -5.42
CA ILE A 257 -15.64 17.34 -4.36
C ILE A 257 -16.64 18.01 -3.42
N LEU A 258 -16.94 19.30 -3.60
CA LEU A 258 -17.89 20.02 -2.78
C LEU A 258 -19.32 19.84 -3.31
N VAL A 259 -20.28 19.81 -2.40
CA VAL A 259 -21.70 19.66 -2.73
C VAL A 259 -22.21 20.91 -3.44
N LYS A 260 -22.93 20.70 -4.56
CA LYS A 260 -23.61 21.74 -5.31
C LYS A 260 -24.97 22.07 -4.69
N ASP A 261 -25.40 23.32 -4.82
CA ASP A 261 -26.70 23.80 -4.36
C ASP A 261 -27.82 23.15 -5.19
N ALA A 262 -28.79 22.54 -4.51
CA ALA A 262 -29.91 21.85 -5.15
C ALA A 262 -30.85 22.79 -5.94
N THR A 263 -30.85 24.09 -5.60
CA THR A 263 -31.67 25.10 -6.30
C THR A 263 -30.99 25.65 -7.53
N ASN A 264 -29.65 25.60 -7.57
CA ASN A 264 -28.85 26.04 -8.69
C ASN A 264 -27.64 25.12 -8.83
N ASN A 265 -27.76 24.11 -9.69
CA ASN A 265 -26.75 23.07 -9.95
C ASN A 265 -25.41 23.60 -10.50
N GLU A 266 -25.27 24.91 -10.69
CA GLU A 266 -24.01 25.57 -11.06
C GLU A 266 -23.28 26.18 -9.84
N LYS A 267 -23.97 26.42 -8.72
CA LYS A 267 -23.41 27.08 -7.54
C LYS A 267 -23.07 26.07 -6.45
N LEU A 268 -21.93 26.26 -5.77
CA LEU A 268 -21.56 25.45 -4.61
C LEU A 268 -22.36 25.86 -3.37
N LEU A 269 -22.64 24.89 -2.50
CA LEU A 269 -23.32 25.12 -1.24
C LEU A 269 -22.45 26.04 -0.35
N ASN A 270 -23.01 27.18 0.06
CA ASN A 270 -22.27 28.18 0.82
C ASN A 270 -22.06 27.72 2.26
N TYR A 271 -20.81 27.44 2.63
CA TYR A 271 -20.45 27.01 3.97
C TYR A 271 -20.64 28.11 5.02
N LYS A 272 -21.32 27.78 6.12
CA LYS A 272 -21.39 28.62 7.31
C LYS A 272 -20.50 28.06 8.40
N GLN A 273 -19.72 28.93 9.02
CA GLN A 273 -18.77 28.53 10.05
C GLN A 273 -19.47 27.82 11.22
N GLY A 274 -18.94 26.66 11.61
CA GLY A 274 -19.52 25.80 12.64
C GLY A 274 -20.56 24.81 12.13
N ASP A 275 -21.01 24.91 10.88
CA ASP A 275 -21.80 23.86 10.28
C ASP A 275 -20.96 22.60 10.11
N LEU A 276 -21.62 21.45 10.23
CA LEU A 276 -20.96 20.16 10.14
C LEU A 276 -20.45 19.94 8.70
N ALA A 277 -19.14 19.88 8.55
CA ALA A 277 -18.42 19.84 7.27
C ALA A 277 -18.80 18.64 6.39
N ILE A 278 -19.23 17.51 6.97
CA ILE A 278 -19.59 16.30 6.23
C ILE A 278 -20.75 16.52 5.24
N TYR A 279 -21.60 17.53 5.48
CA TYR A 279 -22.72 17.86 4.58
C TYR A 279 -22.28 18.67 3.34
N TYR A 280 -21.05 19.17 3.34
CA TYR A 280 -20.50 20.00 2.27
C TYR A 280 -19.55 19.24 1.34
N ILE A 281 -19.22 17.99 1.68
CA ILE A 281 -18.36 17.12 0.90
C ILE A 281 -19.21 16.05 0.21
N ASN A 282 -19.01 15.90 -1.09
CA ASN A 282 -19.58 14.83 -1.89
C ASN A 282 -18.72 13.57 -1.75
N PHE A 283 -18.95 12.81 -0.67
CA PHE A 283 -18.29 11.52 -0.49
C PHE A 283 -18.79 10.52 -1.54
N THR A 284 -17.86 9.92 -2.27
CA THR A 284 -18.15 8.83 -3.20
C THR A 284 -17.09 7.74 -3.09
N ASN A 285 -17.39 6.55 -3.62
CA ASN A 285 -16.42 5.46 -3.68
C ASN A 285 -15.23 5.84 -4.57
N GLU A 286 -15.52 6.48 -5.71
CA GLU A 286 -14.54 6.91 -6.69
C GLU A 286 -13.57 7.93 -6.09
N LEU A 287 -14.04 8.80 -5.19
CA LEU A 287 -13.18 9.76 -4.49
C LEU A 287 -12.12 9.03 -3.65
N ILE A 288 -12.53 8.07 -2.81
CA ILE A 288 -11.61 7.32 -1.95
C ILE A 288 -10.59 6.54 -2.79
N GLU A 289 -11.06 5.83 -3.81
CA GLU A 289 -10.18 5.06 -4.70
C GLU A 289 -9.20 5.95 -5.46
N LYS A 290 -9.65 7.10 -5.99
CA LYS A 290 -8.80 8.09 -6.66
C LYS A 290 -7.71 8.59 -5.73
N LEU A 291 -8.07 9.03 -4.52
CA LEU A 291 -7.14 9.55 -3.54
C LEU A 291 -6.10 8.49 -3.16
N LEU A 292 -6.52 7.29 -2.75
CA LEU A 292 -5.60 6.23 -2.35
C LEU A 292 -4.68 5.77 -3.49
N ASN A 293 -5.17 5.73 -4.74
CA ASN A 293 -4.33 5.40 -5.90
C ASN A 293 -3.22 6.43 -6.11
N ARG A 294 -3.58 7.71 -6.13
CA ARG A 294 -2.65 8.81 -6.39
C ARG A 294 -1.69 9.04 -5.22
N VAL A 295 -2.16 8.91 -3.98
CA VAL A 295 -1.33 8.99 -2.78
C VAL A 295 -0.28 7.87 -2.76
N GLN A 296 -0.63 6.65 -3.20
CA GLN A 296 0.35 5.57 -3.32
C GLN A 296 1.47 5.93 -4.32
N THR A 297 1.11 6.48 -5.47
CA THR A 297 2.09 6.96 -6.47
C THR A 297 2.97 8.07 -5.90
N PHE A 298 2.36 9.02 -5.17
CA PHE A 298 3.08 10.10 -4.51
C PHE A 298 4.17 9.58 -3.56
N PHE A 299 3.84 8.62 -2.69
CA PHE A 299 4.83 8.07 -1.75
C PHE A 299 5.95 7.30 -2.43
N VAL A 300 5.67 6.62 -3.55
CA VAL A 300 6.71 5.96 -4.36
C VAL A 300 7.69 6.99 -4.92
N GLU A 301 7.19 8.07 -5.52
CA GLU A 301 8.04 9.14 -6.07
C GLU A 301 8.79 9.91 -4.97
N TYR A 302 8.13 10.15 -3.84
CA TYR A 302 8.75 10.75 -2.66
C TYR A 302 9.94 9.92 -2.17
N CYS A 303 9.78 8.61 -2.02
CA CYS A 303 10.85 7.73 -1.55
C CYS A 303 12.05 7.69 -2.51
N LYS A 304 11.80 7.82 -3.81
CA LYS A 304 12.85 7.94 -4.82
C LYS A 304 13.72 9.19 -4.62
N ILE A 305 13.11 10.31 -4.24
CA ILE A 305 13.82 11.58 -4.03
C ILE A 305 14.50 11.63 -2.66
N VAL A 306 13.78 11.23 -1.62
CA VAL A 306 14.23 11.44 -0.22
C VAL A 306 15.13 10.30 0.27
N PHE A 307 14.84 9.07 -0.13
CA PHE A 307 15.60 7.88 0.29
C PHE A 307 16.48 7.31 -0.82
N GLY A 308 16.35 7.80 -2.06
CA GLY A 308 17.07 7.24 -3.21
C GLY A 308 16.57 5.86 -3.63
N GLU A 309 15.35 5.48 -3.22
CA GLU A 309 14.82 4.14 -3.44
C GLU A 309 14.02 4.06 -4.74
N ASN A 310 14.39 3.14 -5.62
CA ASN A 310 13.59 2.82 -6.80
C ASN A 310 12.61 1.70 -6.45
N TYR A 311 11.31 1.93 -6.61
CA TYR A 311 10.26 0.95 -6.32
C TYR A 311 10.38 -0.34 -7.12
N ASP A 312 10.73 -0.26 -8.41
CA ASP A 312 10.87 -1.44 -9.27
C ASP A 312 12.05 -2.31 -8.82
N GLU A 313 13.13 -1.69 -8.32
CA GLU A 313 14.24 -2.42 -7.71
C GLU A 313 13.86 -2.97 -6.33
N ALA A 314 13.10 -2.20 -5.54
CA ALA A 314 12.69 -2.60 -4.19
C ALA A 314 11.84 -3.88 -4.16
N GLN A 315 11.23 -4.28 -5.28
CA GLN A 315 10.45 -5.53 -5.38
C GLN A 315 11.32 -6.80 -5.40
N TRP A 316 12.63 -6.68 -5.64
CA TRP A 316 13.50 -7.87 -5.79
C TRP A 316 14.94 -7.69 -5.30
N ASN A 317 15.44 -6.46 -5.16
CA ASN A 317 16.83 -6.15 -4.81
C ASN A 317 17.12 -6.27 -3.30
N TYR A 318 16.68 -7.38 -2.71
CA TYR A 318 16.94 -7.71 -1.32
C TYR A 318 17.27 -9.20 -1.15
N SER A 319 18.02 -9.53 -0.10
CA SER A 319 18.60 -10.86 0.06
C SER A 319 17.55 -11.97 0.19
N LYS A 320 16.48 -11.72 0.95
CA LYS A 320 15.40 -12.70 1.12
C LYS A 320 14.69 -13.09 -0.17
N PHE A 321 14.60 -12.20 -1.17
CA PHE A 321 13.98 -12.51 -2.47
C PHE A 321 14.65 -13.68 -3.17
N PHE A 322 15.98 -13.68 -3.20
CA PHE A 322 16.74 -14.72 -3.88
C PHE A 322 16.82 -15.99 -3.05
N LEU A 323 16.91 -15.86 -1.72
CA LEU A 323 16.91 -17.00 -0.82
C LEU A 323 15.57 -17.73 -0.82
N SER A 324 14.44 -17.02 -0.80
CA SER A 324 13.12 -17.66 -0.83
C SER A 324 12.95 -18.49 -2.09
N LYS A 325 13.27 -17.94 -3.27
CA LYS A 325 13.20 -18.70 -4.53
C LYS A 325 14.02 -19.99 -4.55
N VAL A 326 15.21 -19.96 -3.95
CA VAL A 326 16.07 -21.14 -3.86
C VAL A 326 15.50 -22.13 -2.86
N ASN A 327 15.04 -21.65 -1.71
CA ASN A 327 14.44 -22.50 -0.68
C ASN A 327 13.15 -23.15 -1.17
N ASP A 328 12.30 -22.42 -1.90
CA ASP A 328 11.07 -22.94 -2.49
C ASP A 328 11.38 -24.09 -3.47
N GLU A 329 12.43 -23.95 -4.29
CA GLU A 329 12.86 -25.01 -5.21
C GLU A 329 13.43 -26.22 -4.47
N ILE A 330 14.25 -26.00 -3.44
CA ILE A 330 14.78 -27.07 -2.60
C ILE A 330 13.63 -27.81 -1.90
N GLU A 331 12.65 -27.08 -1.36
CA GLU A 331 11.46 -27.63 -0.72
C GLU A 331 10.62 -28.46 -1.70
N MET A 332 10.41 -27.97 -2.94
CA MET A 332 9.72 -28.75 -3.97
C MET A 332 10.45 -30.05 -4.32
N LEU A 333 11.78 -30.08 -4.27
CA LEU A 333 12.57 -31.29 -4.53
C LEU A 333 12.54 -32.26 -3.35
N GLN A 334 12.62 -31.75 -2.12
CA GLN A 334 12.64 -32.56 -0.90
C GLN A 334 11.25 -33.07 -0.51
N ASN A 335 10.23 -32.27 -0.78
CA ASN A 335 8.85 -32.52 -0.41
C ASN A 335 7.89 -32.17 -1.56
N PRO A 336 7.91 -32.94 -2.66
CA PRO A 336 7.10 -32.65 -3.85
C PRO A 336 5.59 -32.75 -3.59
N LEU A 337 5.18 -33.40 -2.50
CA LEU A 337 3.79 -33.55 -2.09
C LEU A 337 3.34 -32.49 -1.08
N GLY A 338 4.25 -31.62 -0.60
CA GLY A 338 3.96 -30.60 0.41
C GLY A 338 3.44 -31.17 1.74
N LEU A 339 3.85 -32.39 2.08
CA LEU A 339 3.40 -33.07 3.29
C LEU A 339 4.10 -32.46 4.51
N PRO A 340 3.40 -32.24 5.63
CA PRO A 340 4.06 -31.79 6.86
C PRO A 340 5.13 -32.79 7.29
N ASP A 341 6.23 -32.30 7.88
CA ASP A 341 7.38 -33.11 8.34
C ASP A 341 7.02 -34.24 9.32
N TRP A 342 5.80 -34.25 9.85
CA TRP A 342 5.29 -35.22 10.84
C TRP A 342 4.34 -36.28 10.26
N ILE A 343 4.20 -36.36 8.92
CA ILE A 343 3.54 -37.46 8.21
C ILE A 343 4.61 -38.37 7.63
#